data_AF-V9DUI8-F1
#
_entry.id   AF-V9DUI8-F1
#
_cell.length_a   1.000
_cell.length_b   1.000
_cell.length_c   1.000
_cell.angle_alpha   90.00
_cell.angle_beta   90.00
_cell.angle_gamma   90.00
#
_symmetry.space_group_name_H-M   'P 1'
#
loop_
_entity.id
_entity.type
_entity.pdbx_description
1 polymer ?
#
loop_
_entity_poly.entity_id
_entity_poly.type
_entity_poly.pdbx_seq_one_letter_code
_entity_poly.pdbx_strand_id
1 'polypeptide(L)'
;GLEGGFGYDWGQEVNLENMLQTIDEEQLTIVSHEIGHGFGLPDFYEEADKPNDKWPNSIMMAGSSGTVTDSDGWMLRRVLEHLKPRYKF
;
A
#
# COMPACT_ATOMS: atom_id res chain seq x y z
N GLY A 1 2.85 1.42 20.93
CA GLY A 1 3.76 1.60 19.76
C GLY A 1 3.03 2.37 18.69
N LEU A 2 3.58 2.45 17.47
CA LEU A 2 2.83 2.90 16.28
C LEU A 2 1.60 2.02 16.07
N GLU A 3 0.45 2.53 15.64
CA GLU A 3 -0.70 1.64 15.31
C GLU A 3 -0.58 1.03 13.90
N GLY A 4 0.18 1.67 13.00
CA GLY A 4 0.44 1.23 11.62
C GLY A 4 1.93 1.11 11.31
N GLY A 5 2.34 1.62 10.15
CA GLY A 5 3.73 1.71 9.72
C GLY A 5 4.03 2.98 8.93
N PHE A 6 5.25 3.03 8.39
CA PHE A 6 5.68 4.01 7.41
C PHE A 6 6.51 3.33 6.32
N GLY A 7 6.11 3.54 5.07
CA GLY A 7 6.84 3.10 3.89
C GLY A 7 7.72 4.19 3.29
N TYR A 8 9.01 3.89 3.14
CA TYR A 8 10.03 4.79 2.61
C TYR A 8 10.76 4.19 1.41
N ASP A 9 11.64 4.98 0.80
CA ASP A 9 12.53 4.54 -0.29
C ASP A 9 13.56 3.49 0.15
N TRP A 10 13.88 3.44 1.45
CA TRP A 10 14.85 2.50 2.03
C TRP A 10 14.23 1.29 2.76
N GLY A 11 12.90 1.21 2.85
CA GLY A 11 12.23 0.07 3.51
C GLY A 11 10.93 0.46 4.23
N GLN A 12 10.43 -0.50 5.01
CA GLN A 12 9.18 -0.37 5.75
C GLN A 12 9.48 -0.36 7.25
N GLU A 13 9.01 0.66 7.96
CA GLU A 13 8.99 0.70 9.41
C GLU A 13 7.58 0.27 9.88
N VAL A 14 7.48 -0.78 10.67
CA VAL A 14 6.17 -1.28 11.16
C VAL A 14 6.21 -1.52 12.65
N ASN A 15 5.04 -1.48 13.29
CA ASN A 15 4.93 -1.82 14.71
C ASN A 15 5.41 -3.25 14.99
N LEU A 16 6.34 -3.40 15.94
CA LEU A 16 6.93 -4.68 16.34
C LEU A 16 5.89 -5.70 16.85
N GLU A 17 4.96 -5.28 17.70
CA GLU A 17 3.93 -6.16 18.28
C GLU A 17 3.00 -6.69 17.18
N ASN A 18 2.56 -5.83 16.26
CA ASN A 18 1.75 -6.24 15.12
C ASN A 18 2.53 -7.20 14.20
N MET A 19 3.78 -6.88 13.89
CA MET A 19 4.64 -7.72 13.07
C MET A 19 4.80 -9.12 13.67
N LEU A 20 5.10 -9.21 14.97
CA LEU A 20 5.24 -10.52 15.65
C LEU A 20 3.92 -11.29 15.71
N GLN A 21 2.78 -10.61 15.80
CA GLN A 21 1.46 -11.26 15.80
C GLN A 21 1.07 -11.81 14.42
N THR A 22 1.53 -11.17 13.35
CA THR A 22 1.14 -11.48 11.97
C THR A 22 2.22 -12.20 11.18
N ILE A 23 3.43 -12.38 11.71
CA ILE A 23 4.62 -12.85 10.97
C ILE A 23 4.42 -14.16 10.17
N ASP A 24 3.57 -15.05 10.66
CA ASP A 24 3.29 -16.36 10.05
C ASP A 24 2.07 -16.32 9.10
N GLU A 25 1.43 -15.17 8.92
CA GLU A 25 0.36 -15.00 7.95
C GLU A 25 0.90 -15.04 6.52
N GLU A 26 0.09 -15.57 5.59
CA GLU A 26 0.44 -15.61 4.17
C GLU A 26 0.73 -14.21 3.61
N GLN A 27 0.02 -13.20 4.12
CA GLN A 27 0.23 -11.82 3.75
C GLN A 27 0.18 -10.88 4.95
N LEU A 28 1.30 -10.17 5.16
CA LEU A 28 1.43 -9.12 6.15
C LEU A 28 0.76 -7.85 5.65
N THR A 29 -0.48 -7.59 6.09
CA THR A 29 -1.30 -6.48 5.55
C THR A 29 -0.61 -5.13 5.67
N ILE A 30 -0.10 -4.78 6.86
CA ILE A 30 0.55 -3.48 7.10
C ILE A 30 1.82 -3.37 6.26
N VAL A 31 2.68 -4.40 6.26
CA VAL A 31 3.89 -4.39 5.43
C VAL A 31 3.55 -4.23 3.94
N SER A 32 2.48 -4.87 3.47
CA SER A 32 2.04 -4.74 2.08
C SER A 32 1.59 -3.31 1.76
N HIS A 33 0.86 -2.67 2.69
CA HIS A 33 0.44 -1.29 2.60
C HIS A 33 1.64 -0.34 2.51
N GLU A 34 2.63 -0.49 3.41
CA GLU A 34 3.83 0.35 3.42
C GLU A 34 4.65 0.20 2.13
N ILE A 35 4.74 -1.01 1.55
CA ILE A 35 5.36 -1.21 0.23
C ILE A 35 4.68 -0.35 -0.84
N GLY A 36 3.35 -0.17 -0.75
CA GLY A 36 2.60 0.74 -1.62
C GLY A 36 3.12 2.18 -1.58
N HIS A 37 3.40 2.71 -0.40
CA HIS A 37 4.04 4.02 -0.24
C HIS A 37 5.45 4.06 -0.84
N GLY A 38 6.20 2.96 -0.77
CA GLY A 38 7.49 2.82 -1.45
C GLY A 38 7.41 3.01 -2.98
N PHE A 39 6.25 2.74 -3.59
CA PHE A 39 5.97 3.03 -5.00
C PHE A 39 5.30 4.40 -5.24
N GLY A 40 5.14 5.21 -4.19
CA GLY A 40 4.54 6.54 -4.26
C GLY A 40 3.02 6.54 -4.24
N LEU A 41 2.37 5.46 -3.78
CA LEU A 41 0.92 5.44 -3.59
C LEU A 41 0.55 6.17 -2.29
N PRO A 42 -0.43 7.10 -2.29
CA PRO A 42 -0.90 7.74 -1.05
C PRO A 42 -1.91 6.87 -0.31
N ASP A 43 -2.21 7.25 0.94
CA ASP A 43 -3.35 6.73 1.69
C ASP A 43 -4.68 7.18 1.09
N PHE A 44 -5.70 6.32 1.19
CA PHE A 44 -7.08 6.55 0.77
C PHE A 44 -8.07 6.44 1.93
N TYR A 45 -7.68 6.95 3.11
CA TYR A 45 -8.45 6.75 4.34
C TYR A 45 -9.71 7.62 4.34
N GLU A 46 -9.61 8.84 3.82
CA GLU A 46 -10.75 9.74 3.67
C GLU A 46 -11.38 9.64 2.26
N GLU A 47 -12.64 10.03 2.14
CA GLU A 47 -13.33 10.06 0.84
C GLU A 47 -12.65 11.01 -0.15
N ALA A 48 -12.10 12.12 0.34
CA ALA A 48 -11.40 13.12 -0.48
C ALA A 48 -10.06 12.62 -1.04
N ASP A 49 -9.45 11.61 -0.43
CA ASP A 49 -8.17 11.04 -0.88
C ASP A 49 -8.38 10.01 -1.98
N LYS A 50 -9.58 9.44 -2.08
CA LYS A 50 -9.93 8.42 -3.06
C LYS A 50 -10.03 9.06 -4.45
N PRO A 51 -9.59 8.36 -5.51
CA PRO A 51 -9.70 8.91 -6.86
C PRO A 51 -11.15 9.13 -7.34
N ASN A 52 -12.12 8.41 -6.77
CA ASN A 52 -13.57 8.65 -6.93
C ASN A 52 -14.39 7.89 -5.86
N ASP A 53 -15.67 8.25 -5.74
CA ASP A 53 -16.64 7.69 -4.77
C ASP A 53 -16.84 6.16 -4.86
N LYS A 54 -16.51 5.55 -6.02
CA LYS A 54 -16.69 4.12 -6.28
C LYS A 54 -15.35 3.40 -6.45
N TRP A 55 -14.30 3.92 -5.81
CA TRP A 55 -13.00 3.27 -5.84
C TRP A 55 -13.08 1.86 -5.23
N PRO A 56 -12.58 0.82 -5.92
CA PRO A 56 -12.58 -0.53 -5.37
C PRO A 56 -11.65 -0.65 -4.15
N ASN A 57 -11.98 -1.57 -3.25
CA ASN A 57 -11.15 -1.85 -2.07
C ASN A 57 -9.70 -2.12 -2.47
N SER A 58 -8.78 -1.66 -1.63
CA SER A 58 -7.35 -1.67 -1.87
C SER A 58 -6.62 -1.59 -0.54
N ILE A 59 -5.42 -2.15 -0.41
CA ILE A 59 -4.69 -2.07 0.86
C ILE A 59 -4.39 -0.64 1.28
N MET A 60 -4.32 0.31 0.32
CA MET A 60 -4.15 1.75 0.61
C MET A 60 -5.37 2.40 1.28
N MET A 61 -6.49 1.69 1.44
CA MET A 61 -7.68 2.17 2.14
C MET A 61 -7.84 1.38 3.45
N ALA A 62 -7.68 2.07 4.58
CA ALA A 62 -7.68 1.49 5.92
C ALA A 62 -8.86 0.52 6.13
N GLY A 63 -8.53 -0.72 6.48
CA GLY A 63 -9.50 -1.76 6.81
C GLY A 63 -10.38 -2.27 5.66
N SER A 64 -10.20 -1.77 4.43
CA SER A 64 -11.02 -2.20 3.28
C SER A 64 -10.62 -3.57 2.72
N SER A 65 -9.38 -4.00 2.97
CA SER A 65 -8.84 -5.30 2.56
C SER A 65 -7.74 -5.76 3.52
N GLY A 66 -7.68 -7.06 3.80
CA GLY A 66 -6.56 -7.73 4.50
C GLY A 66 -5.54 -8.37 3.55
N THR A 67 -5.70 -8.20 2.24
CA THR A 67 -4.79 -8.75 1.23
C THR A 67 -4.64 -7.80 0.04
N VAL A 68 -3.60 -7.97 -0.77
CA VAL A 68 -3.39 -7.20 -2.01
C VAL A 68 -4.53 -7.51 -2.97
N THR A 69 -5.11 -6.47 -3.54
CA THR A 69 -6.25 -6.55 -4.45
C THR A 69 -5.86 -6.25 -5.90
N ASP A 70 -6.78 -6.50 -6.83
CA ASP A 70 -6.62 -6.08 -8.23
C ASP A 70 -6.51 -4.55 -8.38
N SER A 71 -7.12 -3.78 -7.47
CA SER A 71 -7.03 -2.31 -7.42
C SER A 71 -5.60 -1.86 -7.17
N ASP A 72 -4.92 -2.51 -6.20
CA ASP A 72 -3.51 -2.25 -5.88
C ASP A 72 -2.61 -2.54 -7.08
N GLY A 73 -2.81 -3.69 -7.73
CA GLY A 73 -2.08 -4.07 -8.94
C GLY A 73 -2.34 -3.11 -10.12
N TRP A 74 -3.56 -2.60 -10.26
CA TRP A 74 -3.88 -1.56 -11.25
C TRP A 74 -3.14 -0.26 -10.96
N MET A 75 -3.09 0.19 -9.70
CA MET A 75 -2.37 1.41 -9.31
C MET A 75 -0.87 1.31 -9.59
N LEU A 76 -0.22 0.19 -9.25
CA LEU A 76 1.19 -0.03 -9.55
C LEU A 76 1.48 -0.05 -11.05
N ARG A 77 0.62 -0.69 -11.85
CA ARG A 77 0.72 -0.63 -13.32
C ARG A 77 0.61 0.81 -13.82
N ARG A 78 -0.31 1.60 -13.24
CA ARG A 78 -0.49 3.01 -13.60
C ARG A 78 0.75 3.84 -13.26
N VAL A 79 1.39 3.63 -12.12
CA VAL A 79 2.67 4.27 -11.78
C VAL A 79 3.72 3.91 -12.84
N LEU A 80 3.90 2.63 -13.13
CA LEU A 80 4.88 2.17 -14.11
C LEU A 80 4.63 2.76 -15.51
N GLU A 81 3.39 2.81 -15.98
CA GLU A 81 3.05 3.39 -17.29
C GLU A 81 3.50 4.86 -17.43
N HIS A 82 3.42 5.65 -16.37
CA HIS A 82 3.84 7.06 -16.40
C HIS A 82 5.34 7.25 -16.17
N LEU A 83 5.98 6.34 -15.44
CA LEU A 83 7.42 6.39 -15.21
C LEU A 83 8.20 5.83 -16.40
N LYS A 84 7.73 4.74 -17.00
CA LYS A 84 8.47 3.97 -18.02
C LYS A 84 9.00 4.82 -19.19
N PRO A 85 8.24 5.76 -19.79
CA PRO A 85 8.77 6.61 -20.88
C PRO A 85 9.92 7.54 -20.46
N ARG A 86 10.11 7.79 -19.16
CA ARG A 86 11.19 8.64 -18.63
C ARG A 86 12.53 7.92 -18.54
N TYR A 87 12.55 6.59 -18.71
CA TYR A 87 13.74 5.76 -18.59
C TYR A 87 13.99 4.97 -19.87
N LYS A 88 15.27 4.67 -20.15
CA LYS A 88 15.68 3.74 -21.21
C LYS A 88 16.17 2.47 -20.52
N PHE A 89 15.35 1.42 -20.57
CA PHE A 89 15.67 0.08 -20.07
C PHE A 89 16.35 -0.74 -21.16
#